data_AF-A0A3A6K3Z7-F1
#
_entry.id   AF-A0A3A6K3Z7-F1
#
_cell.length_a   1.000
_cell.length_b   1.000
_cell.length_c   1.000
_cell.angle_alpha   90.00
_cell.angle_beta   90.00
_cell.angle_gamma   90.00
#
_symmetry.space_group_name_H-M   'P 1'
#
loop_
_entity.id
_entity.type
_entity.pdbx_description
1 polymer ?
#
loop_
_entity_poly.entity_id
_entity_poly.type
_entity_poly.pdbx_seq_one_letter_code
_entity_poly.pdbx_strand_id
1 'polypeptide(L)'
;MNYEQRMKIIAAAIAAETAVTIDKNLEKGILDGFYRIDLIEKQEQKALDPLIPFHVERIQEGYGIWNSGGYDEQRRLGKSIVAAGPDGERLRQVRYKKEVNGDHSLAVIYPGCYIAQSVAFDYYESNDTTVYRVERIGMRDGWYLADCRKVLRINPQMSKLTEEEEKRLERLLKISNQVAIAPNLARLKEGWV
;
A
#
# COMPACT_ATOMS: atom_id res chain seq x y z
N MET A 1 -14.27 7.76 24.56
CA MET A 1 -15.27 8.66 25.18
C MET A 1 -16.48 8.71 24.26
N ASN A 2 -17.69 8.42 24.76
CA ASN A 2 -18.89 8.38 23.93
C ASN A 2 -19.45 9.80 23.66
N TYR A 3 -20.40 9.94 22.73
CA TYR A 3 -20.96 11.24 22.37
C TYR A 3 -21.71 11.92 23.53
N GLU A 4 -22.38 11.17 24.40
CA GLU A 4 -23.05 11.73 25.59
C GLU A 4 -22.06 12.37 26.57
N GLN A 5 -20.90 11.75 26.79
CA GLN A 5 -19.84 12.29 27.63
C GLN A 5 -19.23 13.55 27.01
N ARG A 6 -18.95 13.53 25.70
CA ARG A 6 -18.48 14.71 24.95
C ARG A 6 -19.48 15.86 25.03
N MET A 7 -20.78 15.56 24.88
CA MET A 7 -21.85 16.54 25.00
C MET A 7 -21.92 17.16 26.39
N LYS A 8 -21.86 16.38 27.47
CA LYS A 8 -21.89 16.90 28.84
C LYS A 8 -20.71 17.84 29.14
N ILE A 9 -19.53 17.52 28.63
CA ILE A 9 -18.33 18.34 28.81
C ILE A 9 -18.47 19.69 28.09
N ILE A 10 -18.86 19.68 26.80
CA ILE A 10 -19.05 20.92 26.05
C ILE A 10 -20.23 21.72 26.61
N ALA A 11 -21.30 21.05 27.02
CA ALA A 11 -22.46 21.68 27.61
C ALA A 11 -22.11 22.44 28.91
N ALA A 12 -21.31 21.80 29.78
CA ALA A 12 -20.82 22.42 31.00
C ALA A 12 -19.89 23.60 30.72
N ALA A 13 -19.01 23.48 29.70
CA ALA A 13 -18.11 24.56 29.30
C ALA A 13 -18.87 25.79 28.77
N ILE A 14 -19.86 25.58 27.89
CA ILE A 14 -20.71 26.65 27.36
C ILE A 14 -21.50 27.33 28.49
N ALA A 15 -22.11 26.55 29.39
CA ALA A 15 -22.87 27.11 30.51
C ALA A 15 -21.98 27.85 31.54
N ALA A 16 -20.69 27.52 31.62
CA ALA A 16 -19.74 28.20 32.50
C ALA A 16 -19.29 29.56 31.94
N GLU A 17 -19.13 29.68 30.62
CA GLU A 17 -18.70 30.94 29.98
C GLU A 17 -19.85 31.82 29.47
N THR A 18 -21.02 31.23 29.26
CA THR A 18 -22.20 31.93 28.75
C THR A 18 -23.40 31.67 29.65
N ALA A 19 -24.22 32.69 29.91
CA ALA A 19 -25.48 32.54 30.65
C ALA A 19 -26.58 31.82 29.82
N VAL A 20 -26.20 31.07 28.79
CA VAL A 20 -27.10 30.41 27.84
C VAL A 20 -27.50 29.05 28.40
N THR A 21 -28.81 28.81 28.47
CA THR A 21 -29.35 27.49 28.78
C THR A 21 -29.31 26.63 27.52
N ILE A 22 -28.74 25.44 27.63
CA ILE A 22 -28.64 24.53 26.49
C ILE A 22 -30.00 23.89 26.22
N ASP A 23 -30.61 24.29 25.12
CA ASP A 23 -31.85 23.70 24.63
C ASP A 23 -31.59 22.58 23.62
N LYS A 24 -32.65 21.87 23.23
CA LYS A 24 -32.57 20.75 22.27
C LYS A 24 -32.03 21.14 20.89
N ASN A 25 -32.17 22.41 20.47
CA ASN A 25 -31.66 22.88 19.19
C ASN A 25 -30.14 23.05 19.26
N LEU A 26 -29.66 23.62 20.37
CA LEU A 26 -28.23 23.76 20.64
C LEU A 26 -27.56 22.38 20.80
N GLU A 27 -28.20 21.44 21.52
CA GLU A 27 -27.72 20.04 21.62
C GLU A 27 -27.57 19.39 20.25
N LYS A 28 -28.58 19.53 19.38
CA LYS A 28 -28.53 19.01 18.01
C LYS A 28 -27.41 19.65 17.19
N GLY A 29 -27.19 20.96 17.34
CA GLY A 29 -26.10 21.68 16.68
C GLY A 29 -24.72 21.20 17.11
N ILE A 30 -24.52 20.97 18.41
CA ILE A 30 -23.25 20.46 18.96
C ILE A 30 -23.01 19.02 18.50
N LEU A 31 -24.05 18.17 18.49
CA LEU A 31 -23.98 16.81 17.94
C LEU A 31 -23.61 16.80 16.46
N ASP A 32 -24.26 17.63 15.63
CA ASP A 32 -23.90 17.75 14.21
C ASP A 32 -22.46 18.25 14.03
N GLY A 33 -22.02 19.19 14.88
CA GLY A 33 -20.63 19.63 14.96
C GLY A 33 -19.66 18.49 15.22
N PHE A 34 -19.94 17.63 16.21
CA PHE A 34 -19.12 16.44 16.48
C PHE A 34 -19.09 15.47 15.30
N TYR A 35 -20.21 15.23 14.62
CA TYR A 35 -20.23 14.37 13.44
C TYR A 35 -19.34 14.91 12.32
N ARG A 36 -19.37 16.22 12.09
CA ARG A 36 -18.53 16.87 11.07
C ARG A 36 -17.06 16.80 11.44
N ILE A 37 -16.72 17.05 12.71
CA ILE A 37 -15.33 16.91 13.20
C ILE A 37 -14.84 15.48 13.01
N ASP A 38 -15.60 14.48 13.46
CA ASP A 38 -15.23 13.07 13.26
C ASP A 38 -15.11 12.71 11.76
N LEU A 39 -15.91 13.33 10.88
CA LEU A 39 -15.82 13.14 9.44
C LEU A 39 -14.52 13.74 8.88
N ILE A 40 -14.16 14.96 9.30
CA ILE A 40 -12.93 15.65 8.93
C ILE A 40 -11.72 14.87 9.46
N GLU A 41 -11.71 14.48 10.73
CA GLU A 41 -10.64 13.68 11.33
C GLU A 41 -10.46 12.35 10.58
N LYS A 42 -11.56 11.68 10.18
CA LYS A 42 -11.47 10.46 9.34
C LYS A 42 -10.90 10.74 7.95
N GLN A 43 -11.19 11.91 7.36
CA GLN A 43 -10.64 12.31 6.07
C GLN A 43 -9.15 12.68 6.19
N GLU A 44 -8.77 13.41 7.24
CA GLU A 44 -7.38 13.73 7.57
C GLU A 44 -6.58 12.45 7.85
N GLN A 45 -7.12 11.52 8.64
CA GLN A 45 -6.45 10.24 8.90
C GLN A 45 -6.25 9.41 7.62
N LYS A 46 -7.21 9.45 6.69
CA LYS A 46 -7.07 8.83 5.36
C LYS A 46 -6.05 9.56 4.49
N ALA A 47 -5.92 10.87 4.61
CA ALA A 47 -4.91 11.64 3.91
C ALA A 47 -3.49 11.35 4.46
N LEU A 48 -3.38 11.07 5.76
CA LEU A 48 -2.13 10.68 6.42
C LEU A 48 -1.70 9.24 6.11
N ASP A 49 -2.65 8.34 5.84
CA ASP A 49 -2.39 6.94 5.45
C ASP A 49 -3.16 6.52 4.19
N PRO A 50 -2.78 7.06 3.02
CA PRO A 50 -3.52 6.83 1.79
C PRO A 50 -3.39 5.38 1.31
N LEU A 51 -4.50 4.86 0.79
CA LEU A 51 -4.48 3.61 0.03
C LEU A 51 -3.89 3.89 -1.36
N ILE A 52 -2.88 3.12 -1.72
CA ILE A 52 -2.18 3.20 -3.01
C ILE A 52 -2.77 2.14 -3.95
N PRO A 53 -3.34 2.53 -5.10
CA PRO A 53 -3.91 1.57 -6.04
C PRO A 53 -2.82 0.89 -6.87
N PHE A 54 -2.92 -0.43 -7.01
CA PHE A 54 -2.13 -1.23 -7.96
C PHE A 54 -3.04 -1.82 -9.03
N HIS A 55 -2.64 -1.73 -10.29
CA HIS A 55 -3.37 -2.39 -11.38
C HIS A 55 -3.26 -3.90 -11.27
N VAL A 56 -4.40 -4.57 -11.43
CA VAL A 56 -4.51 -6.02 -11.37
C VAL A 56 -5.35 -6.53 -12.53
N GLU A 57 -5.14 -7.78 -12.92
CA GLU A 57 -5.92 -8.44 -13.96
C GLU A 57 -7.02 -9.29 -13.33
N ARG A 58 -8.24 -9.21 -13.87
CA ARG A 58 -9.28 -10.20 -13.55
C ARG A 58 -8.93 -11.51 -14.22
N ILE A 59 -8.83 -12.57 -13.43
CA ILE A 59 -8.60 -13.95 -13.87
C ILE A 59 -9.74 -14.84 -13.39
N GLN A 60 -9.88 -16.05 -13.95
CA GLN A 60 -10.94 -16.99 -13.55
C GLN A 60 -10.98 -17.21 -12.03
N GLU A 61 -9.81 -17.30 -11.41
CA GLU A 61 -9.62 -17.67 -10.01
C GLU A 61 -9.66 -16.47 -9.04
N GLY A 62 -9.83 -15.24 -9.53
CA GLY A 62 -9.74 -14.05 -8.69
C GLY A 62 -9.07 -12.89 -9.42
N TYR A 63 -8.03 -12.35 -8.81
CA TYR A 63 -7.26 -11.23 -9.35
C TYR A 63 -5.78 -11.60 -9.39
N GLY A 64 -5.09 -11.16 -10.43
CA GLY A 64 -3.67 -11.39 -10.62
C GLY A 64 -2.88 -10.09 -10.65
N ILE A 65 -1.67 -10.09 -10.07
CA ILE A 65 -0.69 -9.02 -10.26
C ILE A 65 0.56 -9.59 -10.93
N TRP A 66 1.17 -8.81 -11.81
CA TRP A 66 2.41 -9.20 -12.46
C TRP A 66 3.59 -8.97 -11.52
N ASN A 67 4.17 -10.08 -11.05
CA ASN A 67 5.53 -10.10 -10.54
C ASN A 67 6.46 -9.79 -11.70
N SER A 68 6.97 -8.57 -11.72
CA SER A 68 7.66 -7.99 -12.87
C SER A 68 8.67 -6.95 -12.44
N GLY A 69 9.62 -6.67 -13.32
CA GLY A 69 10.62 -5.65 -13.08
C GLY A 69 11.85 -5.88 -13.92
N GLY A 70 12.94 -5.23 -13.52
CA GLY A 70 14.22 -5.25 -14.20
C GLY A 70 14.85 -3.88 -14.20
N TYR A 71 16.14 -3.85 -14.49
CA TYR A 71 16.90 -2.63 -14.60
C TYR A 71 17.08 -2.19 -16.06
N ASP A 72 16.75 -0.93 -16.34
CA ASP A 72 16.96 -0.26 -17.62
C ASP A 72 18.30 0.54 -17.64
N GLU A 73 19.27 0.07 -18.44
CA GLU A 73 20.59 0.71 -18.65
C GLU A 73 20.50 2.13 -19.21
N GLN A 74 19.59 2.34 -20.16
CA GLN A 74 19.48 3.64 -20.84
C GLN A 74 18.94 4.69 -19.87
N ARG A 75 18.00 4.29 -19.01
CA ARG A 75 17.38 5.17 -18.02
C ARG A 75 18.10 5.21 -16.68
N ARG A 76 19.07 4.32 -16.46
CA ARG A 76 19.75 4.11 -15.17
C ARG A 76 18.75 3.96 -14.03
N LEU A 77 17.74 3.12 -14.25
CA LEU A 77 16.62 2.96 -13.33
C LEU A 77 16.10 1.53 -13.36
N GLY A 78 16.09 0.91 -12.19
CA GLY A 78 15.47 -0.38 -11.94
C GLY A 78 14.16 -0.23 -11.16
N LYS A 79 13.16 -1.03 -11.54
CA LYS A 79 11.90 -1.11 -10.82
C LYS A 79 11.48 -2.55 -10.71
N SER A 80 10.83 -2.91 -9.61
CA SER A 80 10.16 -4.19 -9.46
C SER A 80 8.83 -4.06 -8.74
N ILE A 81 7.96 -5.01 -9.02
CA ILE A 81 6.73 -5.31 -8.29
C ILE A 81 6.75 -6.82 -8.06
N VAL A 82 6.67 -7.24 -6.81
CA VAL A 82 6.64 -8.66 -6.44
C VAL A 82 5.59 -8.84 -5.34
N ALA A 83 4.78 -9.88 -5.45
CA ALA A 83 3.75 -10.20 -4.47
C ALA A 83 4.03 -11.51 -3.72
N ALA A 84 3.64 -11.53 -2.44
CA ALA A 84 3.70 -12.69 -1.56
C ALA A 84 2.40 -12.86 -0.76
N GLY A 85 2.21 -14.07 -0.23
CA GLY A 85 1.13 -14.39 0.69
C GLY A 85 1.26 -13.65 2.02
N PRO A 86 0.22 -13.70 2.87
CA PRO A 86 0.26 -13.11 4.22
C PRO A 86 1.37 -13.70 5.11
N ASP A 87 1.82 -14.90 4.79
CA ASP A 87 2.91 -15.64 5.42
C ASP A 87 4.30 -15.30 4.84
N GLY A 88 4.37 -14.45 3.82
CA GLY A 88 5.60 -14.12 3.11
C GLY A 88 5.98 -15.15 2.03
N GLU A 89 5.17 -16.19 1.84
CA GLU A 89 5.46 -17.24 0.87
C GLU A 89 5.04 -16.88 -0.55
N ARG A 90 5.59 -17.64 -1.50
CA ARG A 90 5.32 -17.44 -2.92
C ARG A 90 3.85 -17.73 -3.23
N LEU A 91 3.18 -16.75 -3.83
CA LEU A 91 1.83 -16.93 -4.36
C LEU A 91 1.79 -17.86 -5.56
N ARG A 92 0.63 -18.52 -5.75
CA ARG A 92 0.36 -19.35 -6.93
C ARG A 92 0.50 -18.51 -8.20
N GLN A 93 1.29 -19.02 -9.14
CA GLN A 93 1.51 -18.41 -10.45
C GLN A 93 0.60 -19.07 -11.48
N VAL A 94 -0.05 -18.27 -12.33
CA VAL A 94 -1.04 -18.75 -13.30
C VAL A 94 -0.66 -18.47 -14.74
N ARG A 95 0.21 -17.48 -14.97
CA ARG A 95 0.73 -17.13 -16.29
C ARG A 95 2.18 -16.69 -16.18
N TYR A 96 2.91 -16.85 -17.28
CA TYR A 96 4.29 -16.42 -17.43
C TYR A 96 4.43 -15.64 -18.72
N LYS A 97 5.22 -14.56 -18.68
CA LYS A 97 5.54 -13.76 -19.85
C LYS A 97 7.03 -13.43 -19.83
N LYS A 98 7.74 -13.86 -20.86
CA LYS A 98 9.15 -13.54 -21.02
C LYS A 98 9.27 -12.26 -21.85
N GLU A 99 9.83 -11.22 -21.27
CA GLU A 99 10.08 -9.95 -21.95
C GLU A 99 11.57 -9.60 -21.92
N VAL A 100 11.92 -8.56 -22.66
CA VAL A 100 13.29 -8.02 -22.76
C VAL A 100 13.86 -7.67 -21.37
N ASN A 101 12.98 -7.25 -20.45
CA ASN A 101 13.29 -6.90 -19.06
C ASN A 101 13.18 -8.00 -18.02
N GLY A 102 12.87 -9.23 -18.43
CA GLY A 102 12.93 -10.38 -17.53
C GLY A 102 11.77 -11.33 -17.69
N ASP A 103 11.77 -12.33 -16.82
CA ASP A 103 10.68 -13.30 -16.72
C ASP A 103 9.62 -12.77 -15.75
N HIS A 104 8.48 -12.37 -16.30
CA HIS A 104 7.34 -11.90 -15.53
C HIS A 104 6.39 -13.07 -15.24
N SER A 105 5.80 -13.07 -14.05
CA SER A 105 4.84 -14.09 -13.66
C SER A 105 3.60 -13.46 -13.05
N LEU A 106 2.42 -13.95 -13.43
CA LEU A 106 1.16 -13.47 -12.89
C LEU A 106 0.81 -14.28 -11.64
N ALA A 107 0.85 -13.60 -10.49
CA ALA A 107 0.55 -14.17 -9.19
C ALA A 107 -0.89 -13.87 -8.80
N VAL A 108 -1.61 -14.88 -8.30
CA VAL A 108 -2.96 -14.70 -7.74
C VAL A 108 -2.88 -13.98 -6.40
N ILE A 109 -3.59 -12.86 -6.25
CA ILE A 109 -3.63 -12.06 -5.03
C ILE A 109 -5.04 -11.96 -4.45
N TYR A 110 -5.09 -11.68 -3.14
CA TYR A 110 -6.31 -11.49 -2.37
C TYR A 110 -6.03 -10.53 -1.19
N PRO A 111 -7.07 -9.99 -0.51
CA PRO A 111 -6.89 -9.16 0.67
C PRO A 111 -6.01 -9.86 1.74
N GLY A 112 -5.01 -9.16 2.25
CA GLY A 112 -4.00 -9.69 3.18
C GLY A 112 -2.67 -10.06 2.51
N CYS A 113 -2.62 -10.22 1.19
CA CYS A 113 -1.34 -10.38 0.48
C CYS A 113 -0.46 -9.13 0.60
N TYR A 114 0.84 -9.32 0.44
CA TYR A 114 1.82 -8.24 0.40
C TYR A 114 2.36 -8.02 -1.00
N ILE A 115 2.60 -6.77 -1.36
CA ILE A 115 3.22 -6.35 -2.62
C ILE A 115 4.44 -5.50 -2.24
N ALA A 116 5.64 -5.97 -2.59
CA ALA A 116 6.85 -5.18 -2.53
C ALA A 116 7.08 -4.46 -3.86
N GLN A 117 7.49 -3.21 -3.76
CA GLN A 117 7.93 -2.39 -4.87
C GLN A 117 9.33 -1.86 -4.54
N SER A 118 10.31 -2.24 -5.35
CA SER A 118 11.67 -1.73 -5.22
C SER A 118 12.01 -0.78 -6.37
N VAL A 119 12.85 0.21 -6.06
CA VAL A 119 13.42 1.15 -7.02
C VAL A 119 14.93 1.17 -6.83
N ALA A 120 15.67 0.97 -7.92
CA ALA A 120 17.13 0.99 -7.95
C ALA A 120 17.62 2.10 -8.90
N PHE A 121 18.65 2.85 -8.49
CA PHE A 121 19.31 3.86 -9.35
C PHE A 121 20.68 3.37 -9.85
N ASP A 122 21.15 2.22 -9.35
CA ASP A 122 22.30 1.49 -9.85
C ASP A 122 22.04 -0.03 -9.85
N TYR A 123 22.93 -0.79 -10.48
CA TYR A 123 22.85 -2.25 -10.62
C TYR A 123 23.28 -3.05 -9.39
N TYR A 124 23.85 -2.38 -8.39
CA TYR A 124 24.46 -3.03 -7.25
C TYR A 124 23.48 -3.08 -6.08
N GLU A 125 22.65 -2.06 -5.91
CA GLU A 125 21.73 -1.96 -4.78
C GLU A 125 20.43 -1.22 -5.12
N SER A 126 19.28 -1.78 -4.68
CA SER A 126 18.03 -1.01 -4.71
C SER A 126 18.06 0.08 -3.63
N ASN A 127 17.77 1.31 -4.03
CA ASN A 127 17.80 2.47 -3.15
C ASN A 127 16.58 2.56 -2.22
N ASP A 128 15.43 2.08 -2.66
CA ASP A 128 14.22 2.10 -1.85
C ASP A 128 13.37 0.85 -2.12
N THR A 129 12.86 0.24 -1.07
CA THR A 129 11.87 -0.82 -1.15
C THR A 129 10.72 -0.47 -0.23
N THR A 130 9.51 -0.45 -0.78
CA THR A 130 8.27 -0.23 -0.04
C THR A 130 7.38 -1.46 -0.16
N VAL A 131 6.83 -1.91 0.97
CA VAL A 131 5.85 -3.00 1.01
C VAL A 131 4.47 -2.45 1.33
N TYR A 132 3.50 -2.94 0.57
CA TYR A 132 2.10 -2.62 0.70
C TYR A 132 1.30 -3.88 1.03
N ARG A 133 0.34 -3.77 1.93
CA ARG A 133 -0.63 -4.83 2.20
C ARG A 133 -1.89 -4.57 1.41
N VAL A 134 -2.40 -5.59 0.70
CA VAL A 134 -3.64 -5.49 -0.05
C VAL A 134 -4.82 -5.46 0.92
N GLU A 135 -5.58 -4.37 0.93
CA GLU A 135 -6.72 -4.21 1.83
C GLU A 135 -8.02 -4.65 1.15
N ARG A 136 -8.17 -4.33 -0.14
CA ARG A 136 -9.34 -4.73 -0.95
C ARG A 136 -9.01 -4.67 -2.44
N ILE A 137 -9.77 -5.41 -3.24
CA ILE A 137 -9.65 -5.42 -4.69
C ILE A 137 -11.02 -5.16 -5.29
N GLY A 138 -11.11 -4.28 -6.29
CA GLY A 138 -12.37 -3.94 -6.93
C GLY A 138 -12.20 -3.23 -8.26
N MET A 139 -13.32 -3.07 -8.98
CA MET A 139 -13.36 -2.35 -10.25
C MET A 139 -13.60 -0.86 -10.02
N ARG A 140 -12.83 0.00 -10.67
CA ARG A 140 -13.01 1.46 -10.73
C ARG A 140 -12.67 1.97 -12.11
N ASP A 141 -13.55 2.78 -12.69
CA ASP A 141 -13.33 3.45 -13.98
C ASP A 141 -12.87 2.51 -15.11
N GLY A 142 -13.42 1.30 -15.16
CA GLY A 142 -13.07 0.29 -16.17
C GLY A 142 -11.83 -0.56 -15.85
N TRP A 143 -11.10 -0.25 -14.78
CA TRP A 143 -9.90 -0.96 -14.35
C TRP A 143 -10.14 -1.77 -13.08
N TYR A 144 -9.44 -2.90 -12.94
CA TYR A 144 -9.38 -3.60 -11.66
C TYR A 144 -8.17 -3.12 -10.87
N LEU A 145 -8.40 -2.69 -9.63
CA LEU A 145 -7.40 -2.10 -8.75
C LEU A 145 -7.39 -2.83 -7.40
N ALA A 146 -6.18 -3.10 -6.90
CA ALA A 146 -5.93 -3.47 -5.52
C ALA A 146 -5.59 -2.20 -4.73
N ASP A 147 -6.44 -1.84 -3.77
CA ASP A 147 -6.12 -0.78 -2.81
C ASP A 147 -5.19 -1.34 -1.75
N CYS A 148 -3.99 -0.79 -1.67
CA CYS A 148 -2.96 -1.31 -0.79
C CYS A 148 -2.52 -0.25 0.22
N ARG A 149 -2.33 -0.66 1.47
CA ARG A 149 -1.81 0.20 2.54
C ARG A 149 -0.31 0.05 2.65
N LYS A 150 0.42 1.15 2.76
CA LYS A 150 1.86 1.10 3.03
C LYS A 150 2.11 0.62 4.45
N VAL A 151 2.88 -0.47 4.59
CA VAL A 151 3.16 -1.12 5.87
C VAL A 151 4.63 -1.16 6.22
N LEU A 152 5.52 -1.14 5.23
CA LEU A 152 6.97 -1.12 5.44
C LEU A 152 7.62 -0.28 4.34
N ARG A 153 8.66 0.47 4.70
CA ARG A 153 9.58 1.15 3.78
C ARG A 153 10.98 1.05 4.37
N ILE A 154 11.94 0.71 3.52
CA ILE A 154 13.33 0.56 3.94
C ILE A 154 14.01 1.93 4.02
N ASN A 155 13.81 2.82 3.05
CA ASN A 155 14.50 4.11 2.98
C ASN A 155 13.55 5.30 2.66
N PRO A 156 13.28 6.21 3.62
CA PRO A 156 13.61 6.13 5.04
C PRO A 156 12.86 4.99 5.73
N GLN A 157 13.44 4.45 6.81
CA GLN A 157 12.89 3.33 7.55
C GLN A 157 11.54 3.70 8.18
N MET A 158 10.51 2.95 7.85
CA MET A 158 9.18 3.04 8.44
C MET A 158 8.55 1.66 8.45
N SER A 159 8.06 1.20 9.59
CA SER A 159 7.32 -0.05 9.69
C SER A 159 6.08 0.10 10.56
N LYS A 160 4.99 -0.50 10.11
CA LYS A 160 3.73 -0.70 10.85
C LYS A 160 3.49 -2.18 11.16
N LEU A 161 4.47 -3.02 10.88
CA LEU A 161 4.43 -4.46 11.06
C LEU A 161 5.05 -4.82 12.41
N THR A 162 4.69 -6.00 12.91
CA THR A 162 5.41 -6.63 14.02
C THR A 162 6.74 -7.21 13.54
N GLU A 163 7.69 -7.44 14.46
CA GLU A 163 8.98 -8.05 14.11
C GLU A 163 8.83 -9.43 13.43
N GLU A 164 7.83 -10.22 13.84
CA GLU A 164 7.54 -11.51 13.21
C GLU A 164 7.05 -11.36 11.77
N GLU A 165 6.22 -10.35 11.49
CA GLU A 165 5.72 -10.06 10.15
C GLU A 165 6.85 -9.56 9.26
N GLU A 166 7.72 -8.68 9.75
CA GLU A 166 8.91 -8.25 9.00
C GLU A 166 9.82 -9.42 8.63
N LYS A 167 10.08 -10.30 9.60
CA LYS A 167 10.92 -11.48 9.38
C LYS A 167 10.35 -12.41 8.31
N ARG A 168 9.03 -12.58 8.26
CA ARG A 168 8.35 -13.35 7.19
C ARG A 168 8.53 -12.70 5.82
N LEU A 169 8.63 -11.37 5.77
CA LEU A 169 8.75 -10.61 4.52
C LEU A 169 10.19 -10.40 4.04
N GLU A 170 11.21 -10.80 4.79
CA GLU A 170 12.62 -10.70 4.38
C GLU A 170 12.86 -11.30 2.98
N ARG A 171 12.25 -12.47 2.71
CA ARG A 171 12.36 -13.13 1.42
C ARG A 171 11.73 -12.29 0.30
N LEU A 172 10.56 -11.70 0.55
CA LEU A 172 9.88 -10.82 -0.40
C LEU A 172 10.76 -9.60 -0.72
N LEU A 173 11.32 -8.96 0.30
CA LEU A 173 12.23 -7.81 0.14
C LEU A 173 13.44 -8.17 -0.71
N LYS A 174 14.08 -9.29 -0.40
CA LYS A 174 15.25 -9.78 -1.14
C LYS A 174 14.94 -10.04 -2.61
N ILE A 175 13.84 -10.73 -2.89
CA ILE A 175 13.42 -11.02 -4.27
C ILE A 175 13.08 -9.70 -5.01
N SER A 176 12.33 -8.81 -4.37
CA SER A 176 11.97 -7.51 -4.96
C SER A 176 13.20 -6.70 -5.32
N ASN A 177 14.20 -6.62 -4.43
CA ASN A 177 15.47 -5.95 -4.70
C ASN A 177 16.22 -6.61 -5.87
N GLN A 178 16.39 -7.95 -5.83
CA GLN A 178 17.05 -8.70 -6.90
C GLN A 178 16.42 -8.47 -8.27
N VAL A 179 15.08 -8.45 -8.36
CA VAL A 179 14.37 -8.17 -9.61
C VAL A 179 14.60 -6.73 -10.06
N ALA A 180 14.65 -5.75 -9.15
CA ALA A 180 14.87 -4.35 -9.51
C ALA A 180 16.26 -4.08 -10.07
N ILE A 181 17.30 -4.76 -9.56
CA ILE A 181 18.69 -4.60 -10.03
C ILE A 181 19.05 -5.54 -11.19
N ALA A 182 18.20 -6.52 -11.51
CA ALA A 182 18.48 -7.51 -12.55
C ALA A 182 18.67 -6.83 -13.92
N PRO A 183 19.85 -6.94 -14.55
CA PRO A 183 20.08 -6.37 -15.88
C PRO A 183 19.25 -7.10 -16.93
N ASN A 184 18.79 -6.38 -17.96
CA ASN A 184 18.17 -6.97 -19.14
C ASN A 184 19.02 -8.12 -19.70
N LEU A 185 18.53 -9.36 -19.59
CA LEU A 185 19.19 -10.54 -20.18
C LEU A 185 19.32 -10.44 -21.71
N ALA A 186 18.59 -9.54 -22.37
CA ALA A 186 18.72 -9.27 -23.79
C ALA A 186 20.05 -8.58 -24.17
N ARG A 187 20.67 -7.76 -23.30
CA ARG A 187 21.91 -7.03 -23.64
C ARG A 187 23.19 -7.85 -23.44
N LEU A 188 23.19 -8.82 -22.54
CA LEU A 188 24.31 -9.77 -22.41
C LEU A 188 24.50 -10.65 -23.66
N LYS A 189 23.47 -10.75 -24.53
CA LYS A 189 23.58 -11.42 -25.84
C LYS A 189 24.06 -10.52 -26.98
N GLU A 190 24.14 -9.20 -26.79
CA GLU A 190 24.54 -8.23 -27.83
C GLU A 190 25.88 -7.54 -27.56
N GLY A 191 26.73 -8.10 -26.69
CA GLY A 191 28.16 -7.80 -26.68
C GLY A 191 28.53 -6.32 -26.48
N TRP A 192 28.27 -5.78 -25.29
CA TRP A 192 28.94 -4.57 -24.82
C TRP A 192 29.80 -4.92 -23.60
N VAL A 193 31.10 -5.08 -23.88
CA VAL A 193 32.22 -4.85 -22.95
C VAL A 193 32.50 -3.36 -22.94
#